data_AF-A0A2U2HJK6-F1
#
_entry.id   AF-A0A2U2HJK6-F1
#
_cell.length_a   1.000
_cell.length_b   1.000
_cell.length_c   1.000
_cell.angle_alpha   90.00
_cell.angle_beta   90.00
_cell.angle_gamma   90.00
#
_symmetry.space_group_name_H-M   'P 1'
#
loop_
_entity.id
_entity.type
_entity.pdbx_description
1 polymer ?
#
loop_
_entity_poly.entity_id
_entity_poly.type
_entity_poly.pdbx_seq_one_letter_code
_entity_poly.pdbx_strand_id
1 'polypeptide(L)'
;MYWKATQYPQLKNLSRAEQRHIIAEALKRHARWGEVRFWAVLVGAFGIVLSYIYVAAASEAPEWVAWLLPFLCGGLFFGYLLWEINGPCYRAVQVYLAHRT
;
A
#
# COMPACT_ATOMS: atom_id res chain seq x y z
N MET A 1 -0.04 14.35 6.09
CA MET A 1 -0.42 12.98 5.68
C MET A 1 -1.16 13.06 4.36
N TYR A 2 -0.74 12.27 3.37
CA TYR A 2 -1.28 12.22 2.03
C TYR A 2 -2.16 10.98 1.84
N TRP A 3 -3.30 11.16 1.20
CA TRP A 3 -4.24 10.11 0.82
C TRP A 3 -4.04 9.66 -0.63
N LYS A 4 -3.41 10.50 -1.44
CA LYS A 4 -3.10 10.25 -2.85
C LYS A 4 -1.75 10.86 -3.18
N ALA A 5 -0.99 10.20 -4.05
CA ALA A 5 0.31 10.71 -4.48
C ALA A 5 0.22 12.06 -5.24
N THR A 6 -0.93 12.38 -5.82
CA THR A 6 -1.18 13.69 -6.47
C THR A 6 -1.27 14.86 -5.49
N GLN A 7 -1.36 14.59 -4.18
CA GLN A 7 -1.39 15.62 -3.14
C GLN A 7 0.02 16.09 -2.72
N TYR A 8 1.08 15.51 -3.31
CA TYR A 8 2.44 15.90 -2.98
C TYR A 8 2.69 17.37 -3.38
N PRO A 9 3.25 18.20 -2.48
CA PRO A 9 3.47 19.62 -2.73
C PRO A 9 4.30 19.88 -3.99
N GLN A 10 5.27 19.01 -4.27
CA GLN A 10 6.17 19.13 -5.43
C GLN A 10 5.45 18.95 -6.78
N LEU A 11 4.23 18.40 -6.77
CA LEU A 11 3.45 18.06 -7.96
C LEU A 11 2.28 19.03 -8.20
N LYS A 12 2.03 19.97 -7.28
CA LYS A 12 0.80 20.77 -7.22
C LYS A 12 0.53 21.60 -8.48
N ASN A 13 1.58 22.09 -9.14
CA ASN A 13 1.48 22.97 -10.30
C ASN A 13 1.54 22.21 -11.64
N LEU A 14 1.64 20.88 -11.62
CA LEU A 14 1.75 20.06 -12.81
C LEU A 14 0.39 19.53 -13.25
N SER A 15 0.24 19.28 -14.55
CA SER A 15 -0.96 18.63 -15.08
C SER A 15 -1.10 17.21 -14.53
N ARG A 16 -2.32 16.68 -14.43
CA ARG A 16 -2.54 15.30 -13.94
C ARG A 16 -1.77 14.24 -14.74
N ALA A 17 -1.55 14.47 -16.03
CA ALA A 17 -0.78 13.59 -16.89
C ALA A 17 0.71 13.58 -16.47
N GLU A 18 1.30 14.76 -16.28
CA GLU A 18 2.68 14.89 -15.81
C GLU A 18 2.88 14.33 -14.41
N GLN A 19 1.93 14.57 -13.50
CA GLN A 19 1.97 14.01 -12.15
C GLN A 19 2.06 12.48 -12.20
N ARG A 20 1.18 11.84 -12.98
CA ARG A 20 1.18 10.38 -13.14
C ARG A 20 2.47 9.87 -13.76
N HIS A 21 2.98 10.57 -14.77
CA HIS A 21 4.23 10.21 -15.43
C HIS A 21 5.43 10.27 -14.46
N ILE A 22 5.54 11.36 -13.70
CA ILE A 22 6.61 11.54 -12.69
C ILE A 22 6.51 10.48 -11.61
N ILE A 23 5.32 10.21 -11.08
CA ILE A 23 5.12 9.19 -10.05
C ILE A 23 5.51 7.81 -10.59
N ALA A 24 5.10 7.47 -11.81
CA ALA A 24 5.43 6.18 -12.43
C ALA A 24 6.94 6.01 -12.63
N GLU A 25 7.63 7.02 -13.16
CA GLU A 25 9.08 6.97 -13.37
C GLU A 25 9.85 6.96 -12.05
N ALA A 26 9.42 7.75 -11.06
CA ALA A 26 10.02 7.77 -9.74
C ALA A 26 9.93 6.40 -9.05
N LEU A 27 8.76 5.76 -9.11
CA LEU A 27 8.56 4.43 -8.55
C LEU A 27 9.40 3.38 -9.27
N LYS A 28 9.42 3.36 -10.60
CA LYS A 28 10.25 2.41 -11.37
C LYS A 28 11.73 2.50 -11.01
N ARG A 29 12.26 3.71 -10.82
CA ARG A 29 13.71 3.92 -10.61
C ARG A 29 14.13 3.76 -9.15
N HIS A 30 13.28 4.16 -8.21
CA HIS A 30 13.68 4.29 -6.80
C HIS A 30 12.91 3.38 -5.83
N ALA A 31 11.81 2.73 -6.27
CA ALA A 31 11.03 1.82 -5.41
C ALA A 31 11.37 0.34 -5.65
N ARG A 32 12.65 -0.04 -5.54
CA ARG A 32 13.15 -1.42 -5.75
C ARG A 32 12.40 -2.50 -4.96
N TRP A 33 11.88 -2.15 -3.78
CA TRP A 33 11.21 -3.09 -2.88
C TRP A 33 9.67 -2.99 -2.94
N GLY A 34 9.10 -2.21 -3.88
CA GLY A 34 7.65 -2.05 -4.01
C GLY A 34 6.92 -3.39 -4.14
N GLU A 35 7.39 -4.23 -5.06
CA GLU A 35 6.78 -5.53 -5.32
C GLU A 35 6.90 -6.50 -4.13
N VAL A 36 8.08 -6.59 -3.52
CA VAL A 36 8.30 -7.45 -2.33
C VAL A 36 7.35 -7.10 -1.19
N ARG A 37 7.14 -5.80 -0.94
CA ARG A 37 6.27 -5.32 0.13
C ARG A 37 4.80 -5.58 -0.18
N PHE A 38 4.40 -5.42 -1.43
CA PHE A 38 3.07 -5.78 -1.88
C PHE A 38 2.79 -7.28 -1.68
N TRP A 39 3.72 -8.15 -2.10
CA TRP A 39 3.61 -9.60 -1.88
C TRP A 39 3.59 -9.97 -0.40
N ALA A 40 4.40 -9.31 0.44
CA ALA A 40 4.39 -9.54 1.88
C ALA A 40 3.01 -9.26 2.50
N VAL A 41 2.32 -8.20 2.04
CA VAL A 41 0.96 -7.87 2.49
C VAL A 41 -0.05 -8.90 2.01
N LEU A 42 0.06 -9.36 0.76
CA LEU A 42 -0.82 -10.43 0.24
C LEU A 42 -0.63 -11.74 1.00
N VAL A 43 0.62 -12.14 1.26
CA VAL A 43 0.93 -13.33 2.07
C VAL A 43 0.40 -13.17 3.49
N GLY A 44 0.52 -11.97 4.09
CA GLY A 44 -0.06 -11.66 5.39
C GLY A 44 -1.59 -11.79 5.42
N ALA A 45 -2.27 -11.22 4.42
CA ALA A 45 -3.73 -11.34 4.30
C ALA A 45 -4.16 -12.80 4.10
N PHE A 46 -3.43 -13.56 3.28
CA PHE A 46 -3.69 -14.99 3.11
C PHE A 46 -3.45 -15.79 4.39
N GLY A 47 -2.41 -15.45 5.16
CA GLY A 47 -2.13 -16.03 6.46
C GLY A 47 -3.25 -15.78 7.48
N ILE A 48 -3.87 -14.58 7.48
CA ILE A 48 -5.04 -14.28 8.31
C ILE A 48 -6.21 -15.21 7.94
N VAL A 49 -6.49 -15.35 6.64
CA VAL A 49 -7.58 -16.20 6.15
C VAL A 49 -7.35 -17.66 6.52
N LEU A 50 -6.15 -18.19 6.29
CA LEU A 50 -5.80 -19.56 6.64
C LEU A 50 -5.88 -19.81 8.16
N SER A 51 -5.39 -18.86 8.96
CA SER A 51 -5.46 -18.95 10.42
C SER A 51 -6.90 -19.00 10.90
N TYR A 52 -7.78 -18.18 10.29
CA TYR A 52 -9.21 -18.23 10.58
C TYR A 52 -9.82 -19.60 10.25
N ILE A 53 -9.55 -20.15 9.06
CA ILE A 53 -10.08 -21.47 8.66
C ILE A 53 -9.63 -22.56 9.65
N TYR A 54 -8.35 -22.56 10.03
CA TYR A 54 -7.81 -23.56 10.94
C TYR A 54 -8.39 -23.43 12.36
N VAL A 55 -8.47 -22.21 12.89
CA VAL A 55 -9.03 -21.95 14.23
C VAL A 55 -10.52 -22.22 14.26
N ALA A 56 -11.28 -21.72 13.27
CA ALA A 56 -12.73 -21.92 13.19
C ALA A 56 -13.10 -23.40 13.10
N ALA A 57 -12.31 -24.20 12.37
CA ALA A 57 -12.49 -25.65 12.30
C ALA A 57 -12.23 -26.35 13.66
N ALA A 58 -11.36 -25.79 14.50
CA ALA A 58 -10.98 -26.38 15.78
C ALA A 58 -11.85 -25.91 16.96
N SER A 59 -12.49 -24.74 16.87
CA SER A 59 -13.05 -24.05 18.06
C SER A 59 -14.55 -23.74 17.99
N GLU A 60 -15.29 -24.28 17.01
CA GLU A 60 -16.72 -23.92 16.77
C GLU A 60 -16.94 -22.40 16.84
N ALA A 61 -16.05 -21.64 16.18
CA ALA A 61 -16.06 -20.19 16.31
C ALA A 61 -17.42 -19.62 15.88
N PRO A 62 -17.98 -18.64 16.64
CA PRO A 62 -19.24 -18.02 16.27
C PRO A 62 -19.17 -17.42 14.86
N GLU A 63 -20.25 -17.55 14.08
CA GLU A 63 -20.31 -17.05 12.70
C GLU A 63 -19.99 -15.56 12.58
N TRP A 64 -20.23 -14.78 13.64
CA TRP A 64 -19.96 -13.35 13.62
C TRP A 64 -18.47 -13.02 13.47
N VAL A 65 -17.58 -13.94 13.86
CA VAL A 65 -16.12 -13.78 13.73
C VAL A 65 -15.71 -13.74 12.25
N ALA A 66 -16.45 -14.42 11.36
CA ALA A 66 -16.22 -14.36 9.92
C ALA A 66 -16.35 -12.92 9.38
N TRP A 67 -17.26 -12.12 9.95
CA TRP A 67 -17.46 -10.73 9.55
C TRP A 67 -16.28 -9.83 9.90
N LEU A 68 -15.38 -10.25 10.81
CA LEU A 68 -14.16 -9.49 11.11
C LEU A 68 -13.09 -9.65 10.02
N LEU A 69 -13.12 -10.73 9.25
CA LEU A 69 -12.09 -11.05 8.26
C LEU A 69 -11.91 -9.94 7.21
N PRO A 70 -12.99 -9.39 6.59
CA PRO A 70 -12.87 -8.26 5.67
C PRO A 70 -12.29 -7.01 6.31
N PHE A 71 -12.57 -6.73 7.59
CA PHE A 71 -12.02 -5.58 8.29
C PHE A 71 -10.52 -5.75 8.60
N LEU A 72 -10.09 -6.95 8.97
CA LEU A 72 -8.67 -7.25 9.20
C LEU A 72 -7.86 -7.18 7.91
N CYS A 73 -8.32 -7.87 6.86
CA CYS A 73 -7.65 -7.84 5.56
C CYS A 73 -7.70 -6.44 4.92
N GLY A 74 -8.86 -5.80 4.96
CA GLY A 74 -9.06 -4.44 4.46
C GLY A 74 -8.23 -3.42 5.23
N GLY A 75 -8.18 -3.52 6.56
CA GLY A 75 -7.36 -2.66 7.42
C GLY A 75 -5.86 -2.83 7.16
N LEU A 76 -5.39 -4.08 7.02
CA LEU A 76 -4.01 -4.39 6.65
C LEU A 76 -3.65 -3.75 5.30
N PHE A 77 -4.49 -3.96 4.28
CA PHE A 77 -4.25 -3.43 2.95
C PHE A 77 -4.31 -1.89 2.91
N PHE A 78 -5.27 -1.30 3.60
CA PHE A 78 -5.41 0.15 3.71
C PHE A 78 -4.23 0.79 4.44
N GLY A 79 -3.78 0.19 5.54
CA GLY A 79 -2.58 0.62 6.27
C GLY A 79 -1.34 0.56 5.38
N TYR A 80 -1.20 -0.52 4.60
CA TYR A 80 -0.13 -0.64 3.60
C TYR A 80 -0.18 0.48 2.55
N LEU A 81 -1.35 0.78 1.97
CA LEU A 81 -1.48 1.86 0.97
C LEU A 81 -1.11 3.23 1.56
N LEU A 82 -1.57 3.53 2.77
CA LEU A 82 -1.23 4.77 3.45
C LEU A 82 0.26 4.87 3.72
N TRP A 83 0.87 3.78 4.19
CA TRP A 83 2.31 3.72 4.42
C TRP A 83 3.10 3.90 3.11
N GLU A 84 2.69 3.24 2.02
CA GLU A 84 3.34 3.38 0.71
C GLU A 84 3.29 4.81 0.19
N ILE A 85 2.12 5.45 0.26
CA ILE A 85 1.95 6.83 -0.19
C ILE A 85 2.79 7.78 0.66
N ASN A 86 2.74 7.66 1.99
CA ASN A 86 3.38 8.66 2.87
C ASN A 86 4.89 8.50 3.03
N GLY A 87 5.45 7.30 2.82
CA GLY A 87 6.88 7.08 3.01
C GLY A 87 7.62 6.78 1.71
N PRO A 88 7.57 5.54 1.21
CA PRO A 88 8.37 5.08 0.08
C PRO A 88 8.07 5.81 -1.24
N CYS A 89 6.79 5.97 -1.60
CA CYS A 89 6.39 6.70 -2.81
C CYS A 89 6.80 8.18 -2.72
N TYR A 90 6.55 8.82 -1.57
CA TYR A 90 6.95 10.20 -1.34
C TYR A 90 8.48 10.39 -1.47
N ARG A 91 9.27 9.50 -0.84
CA ARG A 91 10.74 9.52 -0.95
C ARG A 91 11.21 9.30 -2.39
N ALA A 92 10.61 8.35 -3.12
CA ALA A 92 10.95 8.09 -4.52
C ALA A 92 10.72 9.33 -5.39
N VAL A 93 9.59 10.04 -5.21
CA VAL A 93 9.29 11.27 -5.93
C VAL A 93 10.27 12.39 -5.58
N GLN A 94 10.62 12.57 -4.30
CA GLN A 94 11.62 13.56 -3.89
C GLN A 94 12.98 13.30 -4.53
N VAL A 95 13.47 12.07 -4.48
CA VAL A 95 14.76 11.68 -5.06
C VAL A 95 14.74 11.88 -6.57
N TYR A 96 13.68 11.45 -7.25
CA TYR A 96 13.55 11.60 -8.70
C TYR A 96 13.60 13.07 -9.15
N LEU A 97 12.91 13.96 -8.43
CA LEU A 97 12.90 15.39 -8.77
C LEU A 97 14.25 16.05 -8.48
N ALA A 98 14.94 15.67 -7.41
CA ALA A 98 16.26 16.21 -7.07
C ALA A 98 17.34 15.85 -8.12
N HIS A 99 17.20 14.73 -8.84
CA HIS A 99 18.11 14.34 -9.91
C HIS A 99 17.70 14.89 -11.29
N ARG A 100 16.54 15.53 -11.39
CA ARG A 100 16.01 16.09 -12.64
C ARG A 100 16.34 17.57 -12.83
N THR A 101 16.62 18.28 -11.74
CA THR A 101 17.13 19.67 -11.69
C THR A 101 18.64 19.68 -11.78
#